data_AF-A0A8B6FPK6-F1
#
_entry.id   AF-A0A8B6FPK6-F1
#
_cell.length_a   1.000
_cell.length_b   1.000
_cell.length_c   1.000
_cell.angle_alpha   90.00
_cell.angle_beta   90.00
_cell.angle_gamma   90.00
#
_symmetry.space_group_name_H-M   'P 1'
#
loop_
_entity.id
_entity.type
_entity.pdbx_description
1 polymer ?
#
loop_
_entity_poly.entity_id
_entity_poly.type
_entity_poly.pdbx_seq_one_letter_code
_entity_poly.pdbx_strand_id
1 'polypeptide(L)'
;MQTAMTGEVKEQWVSRVISYSSQYNNGNWAADSVIGKPRVYPKYGDIPGAWAQGKKDSNQFIEVEFEQEMYIQKIEIYETYHAGAVKTISARKPDNGYEVIWKTKSVTNINSSRIFSPNFKALSFLCKVLRIDIDCLASKSWVEIDSIKITGTVPHTHNQTEPLPVINSQPVHNLNNVDQWVSRVVNYSSEYDDNSWPASCIAGEPRVYPRYGDIAGSWAQGTTDANQFVEVEFAEKIFIEKIHIYETYHAGAVKKILAKRPNGEWCTVWETERVICQNSSRIFSPSFQKLSFQCNLLRINVDCTVSGSWVEIDAIKISGTKFNFAIPPAPDDITNDLAKLVNSSMYSDIQFDVNGVKFLAHKAILCVRSEYFRAMVHFEENALKAGGQGTTQPTAPPLQSEAVYPPKQLYNALPSYDSLTQYQPAIPSGPVPGPAQYHNQLPTQAQSPIKLKDVEPGVFAVVLHYVYTHRIRPQCSPHVLPHVWRLADRFSMDGLKALAVLQLSTSLTTDNVIDIYLKVIHALPVSDNMKDVCELFMQNHMAEVVRHRTFMSLNKQLIAELTRKMVGK
;
A
#
# COMPACT_ATOMS: atom_id res chain seq x y z
N MET A 1 13.70 -24.82 27.53
CA MET A 1 12.23 -24.62 27.60
C MET A 1 11.83 -23.76 26.43
N GLN A 2 10.83 -24.20 25.68
CA GLN A 2 10.49 -23.76 24.34
C GLN A 2 9.67 -22.46 24.43
N THR A 3 10.24 -21.32 24.07
CA THR A 3 9.53 -20.03 24.04
C THR A 3 8.45 -20.11 22.96
N ALA A 4 7.18 -20.09 23.36
CA ALA A 4 6.07 -20.09 22.42
C ALA A 4 6.12 -18.78 21.60
N MET A 5 6.29 -18.90 20.28
CA MET A 5 6.26 -17.75 19.38
C MET A 5 4.83 -17.23 19.27
N THR A 6 4.52 -16.16 20.02
CA THR A 6 3.23 -15.44 19.94
C THR A 6 3.25 -14.51 18.74
N GLY A 7 2.92 -15.04 17.56
CA GLY A 7 2.62 -14.24 16.37
C GLY A 7 1.20 -14.54 15.87
N GLU A 8 0.63 -13.64 15.08
CA GLU A 8 -0.67 -13.87 14.45
C GLU A 8 -0.49 -15.00 13.45
N VAL A 9 -1.27 -16.08 13.62
CA VAL A 9 -1.29 -17.20 12.68
C VAL A 9 -2.05 -16.74 11.45
N LYS A 10 -1.34 -16.58 10.34
CA LYS A 10 -1.90 -16.16 9.05
C LYS A 10 -1.82 -17.31 8.06
N GLU A 11 -2.82 -17.41 7.20
CA GLU A 11 -2.80 -18.28 6.02
C GLU A 11 -2.58 -17.45 4.76
N GLN A 12 -1.75 -17.94 3.85
CA GLN A 12 -1.46 -17.27 2.58
C GLN A 12 -1.41 -18.28 1.44
N TRP A 13 -1.99 -17.90 0.30
CA TRP A 13 -1.88 -18.64 -0.95
C TRP A 13 -0.70 -18.10 -1.78
N VAL A 14 -0.24 -18.87 -2.76
CA VAL A 14 0.75 -18.37 -3.72
C VAL A 14 0.25 -17.08 -4.36
N SER A 15 1.05 -16.03 -4.28
CA SER A 15 0.78 -14.75 -4.92
C SER A 15 1.47 -14.63 -6.28
N ARG A 16 2.60 -15.32 -6.47
CA ARG A 16 3.40 -15.25 -7.70
C ARG A 16 4.25 -16.51 -7.91
N VAL A 17 4.41 -16.93 -9.16
CA VAL A 17 5.43 -17.91 -9.57
C VAL A 17 6.73 -17.16 -9.92
N ILE A 18 7.84 -17.54 -9.30
CA ILE A 18 9.16 -16.92 -9.54
C ILE A 18 9.87 -17.60 -10.69
N SER A 19 9.90 -18.94 -10.67
CA SER A 19 10.59 -19.74 -11.66
C SER A 19 10.04 -21.17 -11.66
N TYR A 20 10.26 -21.91 -12.73
CA TYR A 20 9.87 -23.31 -12.84
C TYR A 20 10.75 -24.04 -13.84
N SER A 21 10.84 -25.37 -13.76
CA SER A 21 11.65 -26.18 -14.67
C SER A 21 11.04 -26.26 -16.07
N SER A 22 9.77 -26.60 -16.14
CA SER A 22 8.99 -26.72 -17.38
C SER A 22 7.50 -26.68 -17.06
N GLN A 23 6.69 -26.41 -18.08
CA GLN A 23 5.24 -26.51 -18.00
C GLN A 23 4.71 -27.24 -19.24
N TYR A 24 3.55 -27.89 -19.11
CA TYR A 24 2.96 -28.66 -20.20
C TYR A 24 2.54 -27.77 -21.38
N ASN A 25 1.90 -26.63 -21.09
CA ASN A 25 1.58 -25.61 -22.07
C ASN A 25 1.42 -24.22 -21.42
N ASN A 26 1.20 -23.21 -22.26
CA ASN A 26 1.02 -21.81 -21.83
C ASN A 26 -0.45 -21.47 -21.48
N GLY A 27 -1.32 -22.47 -21.30
CA GLY A 27 -2.73 -22.28 -21.02
C GLY A 27 -3.16 -23.06 -19.78
N ASN A 28 -3.98 -24.07 -19.99
CA ASN A 28 -4.70 -24.82 -18.96
C ASN A 28 -3.81 -25.53 -17.91
N TRP A 29 -2.53 -25.77 -18.21
CA TRP A 29 -1.57 -26.38 -17.28
C TRP A 29 -0.29 -25.55 -17.08
N ALA A 30 -0.40 -24.23 -17.24
CA ALA A 30 0.72 -23.30 -17.02
C ALA A 30 1.11 -23.23 -15.54
N ALA A 31 2.36 -22.85 -15.26
CA ALA A 31 2.86 -22.71 -13.89
C ALA A 31 2.04 -21.72 -13.05
N ASP A 32 1.58 -20.62 -13.65
CA ASP A 32 0.73 -19.61 -13.00
C ASP A 32 -0.60 -20.16 -12.49
N SER A 33 -0.97 -21.38 -12.91
CA SER A 33 -2.14 -22.06 -12.38
C SER A 33 -2.07 -22.29 -10.87
N VAL A 34 -0.89 -22.36 -10.25
CA VAL A 34 -0.79 -22.52 -8.78
C VAL A 34 -1.16 -21.27 -7.98
N ILE A 35 -1.35 -20.11 -8.64
CA ILE A 35 -1.65 -18.83 -7.99
C ILE A 35 -3.08 -18.82 -7.45
N GLY A 36 -3.21 -18.43 -6.17
CA GLY A 36 -4.48 -18.29 -5.48
C GLY A 36 -5.01 -19.61 -4.87
N LYS A 37 -6.32 -19.64 -4.64
CA LYS A 37 -7.05 -20.79 -4.09
C LYS A 37 -7.16 -21.94 -5.12
N PRO A 38 -7.27 -23.20 -4.67
CA PRO A 38 -7.42 -24.35 -5.58
C PRO A 38 -8.66 -24.20 -6.45
N ARG A 39 -8.55 -24.54 -7.73
CA ARG A 39 -9.65 -24.54 -8.71
C ARG A 39 -10.09 -25.95 -9.08
N VAL A 40 -9.22 -26.94 -8.92
CA VAL A 40 -9.45 -28.33 -9.31
C VAL A 40 -9.78 -29.20 -8.09
N TYR A 41 -9.03 -29.09 -7.00
CA TYR A 41 -9.28 -29.81 -5.76
C TYR A 41 -10.69 -29.49 -5.23
N PRO A 42 -11.50 -30.47 -4.75
CA PRO A 42 -11.14 -31.85 -4.41
C PRO A 42 -11.31 -32.86 -5.55
N LYS A 43 -11.45 -32.42 -6.81
CA LYS A 43 -11.55 -33.36 -7.94
C LYS A 43 -10.18 -33.95 -8.26
N TYR A 44 -10.17 -35.21 -8.65
CA TYR A 44 -9.01 -35.92 -9.18
C TYR A 44 -9.16 -36.13 -10.68
N GLY A 45 -8.09 -35.91 -11.42
CA GLY A 45 -8.04 -36.15 -12.86
C GLY A 45 -7.21 -35.11 -13.58
N ASP A 46 -7.01 -35.35 -14.87
CA ASP A 46 -6.39 -34.40 -15.80
C ASP A 46 -7.40 -33.28 -16.13
N ILE A 47 -7.41 -32.24 -15.30
CA ILE A 47 -8.42 -31.17 -15.34
C ILE A 47 -7.71 -29.81 -15.48
N PRO A 48 -8.11 -28.97 -16.45
CA PRO A 48 -7.60 -27.61 -16.58
C PRO A 48 -7.65 -26.82 -15.28
N GLY A 49 -6.56 -26.13 -14.96
CA GLY A 49 -6.50 -25.22 -13.81
C GLY A 49 -5.43 -25.52 -12.78
N ALA A 50 -4.63 -26.58 -12.96
CA ALA A 50 -3.48 -26.95 -12.14
C ALA A 50 -2.17 -26.90 -12.94
N TRP A 51 -1.02 -26.67 -12.30
CA TRP A 51 0.28 -26.74 -12.97
C TRP A 51 0.68 -28.18 -13.24
N ALA A 52 1.09 -28.47 -14.47
CA ALA A 52 1.78 -29.70 -14.84
C ALA A 52 3.12 -29.40 -15.52
N GLN A 53 4.14 -30.16 -15.17
CA GLN A 53 5.47 -30.09 -15.76
C GLN A 53 5.49 -30.55 -17.23
N GLY A 54 6.33 -29.95 -18.08
CA GLY A 54 6.46 -30.36 -19.48
C GLY A 54 7.26 -31.66 -19.68
N LYS A 55 8.21 -31.96 -18.78
CA LYS A 55 9.09 -33.15 -18.86
C LYS A 55 8.83 -34.11 -17.70
N LYS A 56 8.83 -35.41 -17.98
CA LYS A 56 8.53 -36.49 -17.01
C LYS A 56 9.80 -37.08 -16.38
N ASP A 57 10.71 -36.23 -15.94
CA ASP A 57 11.98 -36.63 -15.33
C ASP A 57 12.02 -36.34 -13.82
N SER A 58 13.15 -36.62 -13.17
CA SER A 58 13.35 -36.49 -11.72
C SER A 58 13.72 -35.09 -11.24
N ASN A 59 13.87 -34.14 -12.16
CA ASN A 59 14.50 -32.83 -11.94
C ASN A 59 13.54 -31.69 -12.31
N GLN A 60 12.29 -31.83 -11.88
CA GLN A 60 11.25 -30.84 -12.12
C GLN A 60 11.03 -30.00 -10.85
N PHE A 61 10.71 -28.72 -11.01
CA PHE A 61 10.50 -27.83 -9.87
C PHE A 61 9.57 -26.67 -10.22
N ILE A 62 8.96 -26.12 -9.18
CA ILE A 62 8.29 -24.81 -9.21
C ILE A 62 8.72 -24.00 -7.99
N GLU A 63 9.00 -22.73 -8.20
CA GLU A 63 9.34 -21.76 -7.18
C GLU A 63 8.23 -20.72 -7.07
N VAL A 64 7.70 -20.55 -5.86
CA VAL A 64 6.52 -19.74 -5.59
C VAL A 64 6.80 -18.74 -4.48
N GLU A 65 6.23 -17.55 -4.61
CA GLU A 65 6.24 -16.49 -3.61
C GLU A 65 4.87 -16.32 -2.97
N PHE A 66 4.88 -15.93 -1.70
CA PHE A 66 3.73 -15.56 -0.89
C PHE A 66 3.77 -14.07 -0.56
N GLU A 67 2.63 -13.49 -0.23
CA GLU A 67 2.46 -12.03 -0.06
C GLU A 67 3.36 -11.44 1.06
N GLN A 68 3.51 -12.14 2.17
CA GLN A 68 4.22 -11.65 3.36
C GLN A 68 5.17 -12.72 3.92
N GLU A 69 6.35 -12.28 4.36
CA GLU A 69 7.30 -13.13 5.08
C GLU A 69 6.74 -13.59 6.43
N MET A 70 6.89 -14.88 6.72
CA MET A 70 6.42 -15.47 7.96
C MET A 70 7.34 -16.60 8.44
N TYR A 71 7.28 -16.91 9.72
CA TYR A 71 7.75 -18.20 10.22
C TYR A 71 6.73 -19.25 9.78
N ILE A 72 7.01 -19.91 8.66
CA ILE A 72 6.13 -20.94 8.11
C ILE A 72 6.08 -22.11 9.10
N GLN A 73 4.87 -22.48 9.52
CA GLN A 73 4.59 -23.58 10.45
C GLN A 73 3.89 -24.75 9.78
N LYS A 74 3.14 -24.49 8.72
CA LYS A 74 2.43 -25.49 7.92
C LYS A 74 2.54 -25.13 6.44
N ILE A 75 2.69 -26.16 5.61
CA ILE A 75 2.64 -26.07 4.15
C ILE A 75 1.58 -27.06 3.69
N GLU A 76 0.72 -26.65 2.77
CA GLU A 76 -0.33 -27.48 2.18
C GLU A 76 -0.24 -27.38 0.66
N ILE A 77 0.14 -28.49 0.02
CA ILE A 77 0.27 -28.60 -1.44
C ILE A 77 -0.94 -29.41 -1.94
N TYR A 78 -1.76 -28.79 -2.79
CA TYR A 78 -2.96 -29.40 -3.33
C TYR A 78 -2.61 -30.16 -4.61
N GLU A 79 -2.43 -31.47 -4.51
CA GLU A 79 -2.07 -32.34 -5.63
C GLU A 79 -3.36 -32.96 -6.22
N THR A 80 -3.59 -32.82 -7.53
CA THR A 80 -4.87 -33.19 -8.17
C THR A 80 -4.76 -34.29 -9.22
N TYR A 81 -3.55 -34.61 -9.69
CA TYR A 81 -3.30 -35.69 -10.62
C TYR A 81 -1.93 -36.33 -10.37
N HIS A 82 -1.89 -37.66 -10.27
CA HIS A 82 -0.68 -38.44 -9.92
C HIS A 82 0.11 -37.88 -8.74
N ALA A 83 -0.58 -37.65 -7.61
CA ALA A 83 -0.01 -37.09 -6.39
C ALA A 83 1.12 -37.97 -5.80
N GLY A 84 1.97 -37.41 -4.95
CA GLY A 84 3.07 -38.16 -4.33
C GLY A 84 4.45 -37.89 -4.91
N ALA A 85 4.55 -36.94 -5.85
CA ALA A 85 5.78 -36.64 -6.58
C ALA A 85 6.69 -35.61 -5.89
N VAL A 86 6.22 -34.91 -4.86
CA VAL A 86 7.04 -33.93 -4.11
C VAL A 86 8.27 -34.62 -3.50
N LYS A 87 9.45 -34.21 -3.96
CA LYS A 87 10.76 -34.77 -3.60
C LYS A 87 11.43 -33.97 -2.50
N THR A 88 11.49 -32.65 -2.66
CA THR A 88 12.08 -31.70 -1.73
C THR A 88 11.26 -30.42 -1.64
N ILE A 89 11.25 -29.84 -0.44
CA ILE A 89 10.74 -28.49 -0.20
C ILE A 89 11.89 -27.69 0.39
N SER A 90 12.24 -26.60 -0.28
CA SER A 90 13.31 -25.69 0.14
C SER A 90 12.76 -24.29 0.38
N ALA A 91 13.15 -23.67 1.48
CA ALA A 91 12.81 -22.31 1.84
C ALA A 91 13.95 -21.36 1.42
N ARG A 92 13.62 -20.25 0.77
CA ARG A 92 14.62 -19.22 0.44
C ARG A 92 14.90 -18.37 1.68
N LYS A 93 16.19 -18.27 2.02
CA LYS A 93 16.73 -17.46 3.11
C LYS A 93 16.81 -15.96 2.71
N PRO A 94 16.99 -15.05 3.68
CA PRO A 94 17.17 -13.62 3.39
C PRO A 94 18.40 -13.30 2.53
N ASP A 95 19.42 -14.16 2.52
CA ASP A 95 20.61 -14.04 1.68
C ASP A 95 20.42 -14.59 0.25
N ASN A 96 19.18 -14.91 -0.14
CA ASN A 96 18.79 -15.58 -1.38
C ASN A 96 19.29 -17.03 -1.56
N GLY A 97 19.98 -17.61 -0.57
CA GLY A 97 20.29 -19.04 -0.56
C GLY A 97 19.05 -19.89 -0.21
N TYR A 98 19.07 -21.19 -0.52
CA TYR A 98 17.99 -22.11 -0.13
C TYR A 98 18.40 -23.02 1.03
N GLU A 99 17.46 -23.26 1.93
CA GLU A 99 17.55 -24.29 2.94
C GLU A 99 16.50 -25.38 2.68
N VAL A 100 16.95 -26.64 2.54
CA VAL A 100 16.04 -27.79 2.41
C VAL A 100 15.39 -28.05 3.76
N ILE A 101 14.08 -27.81 3.85
CA ILE A 101 13.30 -28.00 5.08
C ILE A 101 12.60 -29.35 5.12
N TRP A 102 12.32 -29.95 3.97
CA TRP A 102 11.76 -31.29 3.89
C TRP A 102 12.30 -32.04 2.68
N LYS A 103 12.50 -33.34 2.83
CA LYS A 103 12.94 -34.25 1.78
C LYS A 103 12.40 -35.66 2.04
N THR A 104 11.90 -36.32 1.01
CA THR A 104 11.55 -37.75 1.09
C THR A 104 12.73 -38.64 0.70
N LYS A 105 12.72 -39.88 1.20
CA LYS A 105 13.62 -40.96 0.74
C LYS A 105 13.17 -41.53 -0.61
N SER A 106 11.87 -41.52 -0.88
CA SER A 106 11.27 -42.06 -2.10
C SER A 106 9.97 -41.32 -2.43
N VAL A 107 9.77 -41.00 -3.71
CA VAL A 107 8.50 -40.50 -4.22
C VAL A 107 7.53 -41.64 -4.50
N THR A 108 6.25 -41.33 -4.58
CA THR A 108 5.16 -42.29 -4.78
C THR A 108 4.26 -41.84 -5.92
N ASN A 109 3.37 -42.72 -6.39
CA ASN A 109 2.32 -42.36 -7.32
C ASN A 109 0.97 -42.70 -6.68
N ILE A 110 0.14 -41.68 -6.46
CA ILE A 110 -1.16 -41.77 -5.81
C ILE A 110 -2.20 -41.30 -6.82
N ASN A 111 -3.08 -42.23 -7.22
CA ASN A 111 -4.16 -41.96 -8.17
C ASN A 111 -5.41 -41.39 -7.45
N SER A 112 -5.20 -40.36 -6.64
CA SER A 112 -6.24 -39.61 -5.94
C SER A 112 -5.75 -38.20 -5.63
N SER A 113 -6.66 -37.23 -5.58
CA SER A 113 -6.34 -35.86 -5.18
C SER A 113 -6.13 -35.79 -3.67
N ARG A 114 -5.16 -35.01 -3.19
CA ARG A 114 -4.88 -34.88 -1.76
C ARG A 114 -4.33 -33.50 -1.41
N ILE A 115 -4.40 -33.18 -0.12
CA ILE A 115 -3.64 -32.10 0.47
C ILE A 115 -2.39 -32.71 1.09
N PHE A 116 -1.23 -32.50 0.47
CA PHE A 116 0.03 -32.92 1.01
C PHE A 116 0.56 -31.87 1.99
N SER A 117 0.63 -32.26 3.27
CA SER A 117 1.08 -31.37 4.35
C SER A 117 2.12 -32.08 5.24
N PRO A 118 3.39 -32.09 4.82
CA PRO A 118 4.44 -32.76 5.59
C PRO A 118 4.85 -31.96 6.83
N ASN A 119 5.28 -32.66 7.88
CA ASN A 119 6.08 -32.04 8.94
C ASN A 119 7.48 -31.77 8.39
N PHE A 120 7.99 -30.55 8.57
CA PHE A 120 9.28 -30.12 8.05
C PHE A 120 10.16 -29.54 9.15
N LYS A 121 11.45 -29.36 8.85
CA LYS A 121 12.42 -28.72 9.75
C LYS A 121 11.97 -27.29 10.04
N ALA A 122 11.70 -26.97 11.31
CA ALA A 122 11.31 -25.63 11.72
C ALA A 122 12.30 -24.57 11.22
N LEU A 123 11.76 -23.50 10.65
CA LEU A 123 12.53 -22.37 10.14
C LEU A 123 12.94 -21.44 11.29
N SER A 124 14.22 -21.06 11.34
CA SER A 124 14.74 -20.03 12.25
C SER A 124 14.68 -18.63 11.65
N PHE A 125 14.18 -18.50 10.43
CA PHE A 125 14.14 -17.26 9.66
C PHE A 125 12.77 -17.05 9.01
N LEU A 126 12.53 -15.79 8.65
CA LEU A 126 11.36 -15.36 7.89
C LEU A 126 11.45 -15.82 6.44
N CYS A 127 10.39 -16.47 5.95
CA CYS A 127 10.35 -16.97 4.60
C CYS A 127 9.07 -16.53 3.88
N LYS A 128 9.22 -16.11 2.63
CA LYS A 128 8.11 -15.84 1.70
C LYS A 128 8.24 -16.61 0.38
N VAL A 129 9.29 -17.40 0.19
CA VAL A 129 9.54 -18.13 -1.06
C VAL A 129 9.86 -19.58 -0.78
N LEU A 130 9.09 -20.45 -1.42
CA LEU A 130 9.32 -21.89 -1.41
C LEU A 130 9.67 -22.39 -2.80
N ARG A 131 10.63 -23.31 -2.86
CA ARG A 131 10.92 -24.14 -4.03
C ARG A 131 10.46 -25.55 -3.75
N ILE A 132 9.58 -26.07 -4.61
CA ILE A 132 9.07 -27.43 -4.57
C ILE A 132 9.70 -28.19 -5.72
N ASP A 133 10.59 -29.13 -5.44
CA ASP A 133 11.11 -30.04 -6.45
C ASP A 133 10.26 -31.32 -6.45
N ILE A 134 9.93 -31.80 -7.65
CA ILE A 134 9.12 -32.98 -7.91
C ILE A 134 9.91 -34.00 -8.73
N ASP A 135 9.71 -35.28 -8.42
CA ASP A 135 10.29 -36.42 -9.12
C ASP A 135 9.19 -37.26 -9.75
N CYS A 136 9.13 -37.22 -11.09
CA CYS A 136 8.03 -37.80 -11.84
C CYS A 136 8.27 -39.28 -12.19
N LEU A 137 9.40 -39.87 -11.79
CA LEU A 137 9.77 -41.22 -12.20
C LEU A 137 8.87 -42.30 -11.62
N ALA A 138 8.25 -42.05 -10.45
CA ALA A 138 7.30 -43.00 -9.84
C ALA A 138 5.97 -43.08 -10.61
N SER A 139 5.46 -41.95 -11.12
CA SER A 139 4.24 -41.93 -11.93
C SER A 139 4.51 -42.25 -13.39
N LYS A 140 5.72 -41.94 -13.90
CA LYS A 140 6.06 -41.91 -15.33
C LYS A 140 5.07 -41.06 -16.15
N SER A 141 4.42 -40.09 -15.50
CA SER A 141 3.32 -39.30 -16.03
C SER A 141 3.47 -37.82 -15.65
N TRP A 142 2.56 -36.99 -16.15
CA TRP A 142 2.34 -35.64 -15.64
C TRP A 142 1.87 -35.70 -14.20
N VAL A 143 2.26 -34.73 -13.39
CA VAL A 143 1.77 -34.59 -12.01
C VAL A 143 1.19 -33.19 -11.91
N GLU A 144 0.12 -33.03 -11.15
CA GLU A 144 -0.58 -31.76 -11.08
C GLU A 144 -0.60 -31.19 -9.68
N ILE A 145 -0.16 -29.94 -9.56
CA ILE A 145 -0.30 -29.11 -8.36
C ILE A 145 -1.28 -27.99 -8.69
N ASP A 146 -2.41 -27.97 -8.00
CA ASP A 146 -3.48 -26.99 -8.19
C ASP A 146 -3.20 -25.70 -7.43
N SER A 147 -2.71 -25.78 -6.19
CA SER A 147 -2.30 -24.60 -5.42
C SER A 147 -1.38 -24.99 -4.27
N ILE A 148 -0.74 -23.97 -3.67
CA ILE A 148 0.05 -24.12 -2.45
C ILE A 148 -0.39 -23.06 -1.44
N LYS A 149 -0.61 -23.50 -0.19
CA LYS A 149 -0.92 -22.64 0.95
C LYS A 149 0.16 -22.79 2.02
N ILE A 150 0.47 -21.68 2.69
CA ILE A 150 1.28 -21.69 3.90
C ILE A 150 0.49 -21.12 5.07
N THR A 151 0.72 -21.68 6.25
CA THR A 151 0.19 -21.19 7.53
C THR A 151 1.34 -21.05 8.51
N GLY A 152 1.29 -20.04 9.38
CA GLY A 152 2.37 -19.77 10.31
C GLY A 152 2.29 -18.36 10.86
N THR A 153 3.31 -17.98 11.61
CA THR A 153 3.27 -16.77 12.41
C THR A 153 4.05 -15.65 11.75
N VAL A 154 3.38 -14.51 11.57
CA VAL A 154 4.07 -13.28 11.19
C VAL A 154 4.73 -12.71 12.47
N PRO A 155 6.04 -12.39 12.45
CA PRO A 155 6.70 -11.80 13.60
C PRO A 155 6.01 -10.49 13.98
N HIS A 156 5.54 -10.44 15.22
CA HIS A 156 5.20 -9.17 15.86
C HIS A 156 6.51 -8.42 16.09
N THR A 157 6.63 -7.21 15.55
CA THR A 157 7.74 -6.32 15.88
C THR A 157 7.57 -5.81 17.32
N HIS A 158 7.96 -6.62 18.30
CA HIS A 158 8.15 -6.18 19.68
C HIS A 158 9.63 -5.88 19.91
N ASN A 159 9.99 -4.59 19.93
CA ASN A 159 11.16 -4.12 20.66
C ASN A 159 10.82 -4.15 22.16
N GLN A 160 11.57 -4.92 22.96
CA GLN A 160 11.42 -4.95 24.41
C GLN A 160 11.95 -3.66 25.06
N THR A 161 11.08 -2.97 25.78
CA THR A 161 11.22 -2.71 27.23
C THR A 161 9.80 -2.67 27.78
N GLU A 162 9.42 -3.67 28.57
CA GLU A 162 8.02 -3.86 29.02
C GLU A 162 7.52 -2.74 29.95
N PRO A 163 6.19 -2.51 29.99
CA PRO A 163 5.46 -3.01 31.15
C PRO A 163 4.05 -3.60 30.86
N LEU A 164 3.80 -4.80 31.40
CA LEU A 164 2.56 -5.39 31.96
C LEU A 164 1.22 -5.36 31.15
N PRO A 165 0.34 -6.36 31.38
CA PRO A 165 -0.49 -6.96 30.34
C PRO A 165 -1.79 -6.18 30.10
N VAL A 166 -2.14 -5.97 28.83
CA VAL A 166 -3.44 -5.45 28.43
C VAL A 166 -4.17 -6.48 27.56
N ILE A 167 -5.12 -7.13 28.24
CA ILE A 167 -6.44 -7.59 27.81
C ILE A 167 -6.76 -7.41 26.32
N ASN A 168 -7.04 -8.54 25.66
CA ASN A 168 -7.84 -8.72 24.43
C ASN A 168 -8.22 -7.43 23.69
N SER A 169 -7.54 -7.14 22.58
CA SER A 169 -8.08 -6.25 21.55
C SER A 169 -8.28 -7.02 20.25
N GLN A 170 -9.50 -6.87 19.73
CA GLN A 170 -10.00 -7.35 18.45
C GLN A 170 -9.16 -6.83 17.27
N PRO A 171 -9.31 -7.39 16.05
CA PRO A 171 -8.52 -6.96 14.90
C PRO A 171 -8.73 -5.46 14.68
N VAL A 172 -7.63 -4.71 14.65
CA VAL A 172 -7.65 -3.30 14.27
C VAL A 172 -8.09 -3.26 12.80
N HIS A 173 -9.36 -2.99 12.57
CA HIS A 173 -9.84 -2.58 11.26
C HIS A 173 -8.91 -1.46 10.79
N ASN A 174 -8.42 -1.55 9.55
CA ASN A 174 -7.71 -0.45 8.93
C ASN A 174 -8.69 0.72 8.81
N LEU A 175 -8.76 1.58 9.85
CA LEU A 175 -9.78 2.62 10.07
C LEU A 175 -9.88 3.63 8.92
N ASN A 176 -8.87 3.62 8.05
CA ASN A 176 -8.81 4.48 6.89
C ASN A 176 -9.51 3.88 5.67
N ASN A 177 -9.42 2.56 5.43
CA ASN A 177 -9.92 1.94 4.21
C ASN A 177 -11.39 1.55 4.36
N VAL A 178 -12.22 2.06 3.45
CA VAL A 178 -13.66 1.82 3.43
C VAL A 178 -14.01 1.13 2.13
N ASP A 179 -14.66 -0.01 2.28
CA ASP A 179 -15.35 -0.73 1.22
C ASP A 179 -16.84 -0.65 1.50
N GLN A 180 -17.63 -0.13 0.55
CA GLN A 180 -19.07 0.02 0.76
C GLN A 180 -19.85 -0.18 -0.54
N TRP A 181 -21.00 -0.82 -0.39
CA TRP A 181 -22.01 -0.98 -1.43
C TRP A 181 -22.92 0.25 -1.47
N VAL A 182 -23.65 0.41 -2.57
CA VAL A 182 -24.70 1.41 -2.67
C VAL A 182 -25.70 1.22 -1.52
N SER A 183 -25.91 2.28 -0.76
CA SER A 183 -26.90 2.30 0.32
C SER A 183 -28.30 2.52 -0.22
N ARG A 184 -28.46 3.36 -1.24
CA ARG A 184 -29.73 3.60 -1.92
C ARG A 184 -29.53 4.24 -3.30
N VAL A 185 -30.53 4.08 -4.16
CA VAL A 185 -30.67 4.86 -5.39
C VAL A 185 -31.38 6.16 -5.07
N VAL A 186 -30.83 7.27 -5.56
CA VAL A 186 -31.33 8.63 -5.32
C VAL A 186 -32.16 9.14 -6.49
N ASN A 187 -31.76 8.79 -7.72
CA ASN A 187 -32.40 9.23 -8.95
C ASN A 187 -32.03 8.28 -10.09
N TYR A 188 -32.82 8.24 -11.16
CA TYR A 188 -32.55 7.42 -12.34
C TYR A 188 -33.31 7.95 -13.54
N SER A 189 -32.89 7.59 -14.76
CA SER A 189 -33.56 7.99 -16.00
C SER A 189 -34.88 7.25 -16.19
N SER A 190 -34.81 5.93 -16.14
CA SER A 190 -35.93 5.02 -16.35
C SER A 190 -35.61 3.65 -15.76
N GLU A 191 -36.63 2.83 -15.57
CA GLU A 191 -36.51 1.42 -15.23
C GLU A 191 -37.49 0.63 -16.08
N TYR A 192 -37.22 -0.65 -16.30
CA TYR A 192 -38.07 -1.50 -17.13
C TYR A 192 -39.41 -1.78 -16.45
N ASP A 193 -39.38 -2.19 -15.18
CA ASP A 193 -40.55 -2.34 -14.33
C ASP A 193 -40.20 -2.05 -12.86
N ASP A 194 -41.23 -1.99 -12.01
CA ASP A 194 -41.11 -1.69 -10.58
C ASP A 194 -40.95 -2.94 -9.70
N ASN A 195 -40.79 -4.14 -10.29
CA ASN A 195 -40.85 -5.40 -9.56
C ASN A 195 -39.62 -6.29 -9.79
N SER A 196 -39.25 -6.53 -11.05
CA SER A 196 -38.23 -7.49 -11.47
C SER A 196 -36.90 -6.80 -11.79
N TRP A 197 -36.93 -5.61 -12.41
CA TRP A 197 -35.73 -4.82 -12.74
C TRP A 197 -35.75 -3.35 -12.26
N PRO A 198 -36.22 -3.04 -11.04
CA PRO A 198 -36.25 -1.67 -10.55
C PRO A 198 -34.85 -1.14 -10.26
N ALA A 199 -34.65 0.18 -10.34
CA ALA A 199 -33.38 0.82 -10.02
C ALA A 199 -32.92 0.51 -8.58
N SER A 200 -33.88 0.34 -7.67
CA SER A 200 -33.63 -0.03 -6.27
C SER A 200 -32.82 -1.33 -6.08
N CYS A 201 -32.79 -2.24 -7.08
CA CYS A 201 -32.01 -3.48 -7.00
C CYS A 201 -30.50 -3.24 -6.91
N ILE A 202 -29.98 -2.10 -7.37
CA ILE A 202 -28.55 -1.75 -7.25
C ILE A 202 -28.10 -1.60 -5.79
N ALA A 203 -29.03 -1.37 -4.86
CA ALA A 203 -28.71 -1.19 -3.45
C ALA A 203 -28.33 -2.52 -2.76
N GLY A 204 -27.16 -2.51 -2.12
CA GLY A 204 -26.60 -3.66 -1.42
C GLY A 204 -25.63 -4.50 -2.26
N GLU A 205 -25.47 -5.75 -1.83
CA GLU A 205 -24.59 -6.73 -2.49
C GLU A 205 -25.20 -7.26 -3.79
N PRO A 206 -24.36 -7.74 -4.75
CA PRO A 206 -24.83 -8.30 -6.01
C PRO A 206 -25.74 -9.52 -5.77
N ARG A 207 -26.88 -9.58 -6.46
CA ARG A 207 -27.87 -10.66 -6.36
C ARG A 207 -27.79 -11.62 -7.55
N VAL A 208 -27.37 -11.11 -8.71
CA VAL A 208 -27.34 -11.82 -9.98
C VAL A 208 -25.93 -12.29 -10.31
N TYR A 209 -24.94 -11.40 -10.22
CA TYR A 209 -23.54 -11.70 -10.48
C TYR A 209 -23.04 -12.87 -9.59
N PRO A 210 -22.25 -13.83 -10.11
CA PRO A 210 -21.57 -13.85 -11.42
C PRO A 210 -22.38 -14.50 -12.54
N ARG A 211 -23.71 -14.61 -12.42
CA ARG A 211 -24.55 -15.16 -13.49
C ARG A 211 -24.73 -14.10 -14.58
N TYR A 212 -24.74 -14.55 -15.82
CA TYR A 212 -25.08 -13.76 -17.00
C TYR A 212 -26.45 -14.18 -17.53
N GLY A 213 -27.24 -13.20 -17.94
CA GLY A 213 -28.53 -13.41 -18.57
C GLY A 213 -29.56 -12.41 -18.09
N ASP A 214 -30.73 -12.44 -18.73
CA ASP A 214 -31.91 -11.67 -18.36
C ASP A 214 -32.52 -12.29 -17.10
N ILE A 215 -32.08 -11.82 -15.93
CA ILE A 215 -32.40 -12.39 -14.62
C ILE A 215 -32.84 -11.25 -13.69
N ALA A 216 -34.08 -11.33 -13.22
CA ALA A 216 -34.63 -10.38 -12.25
C ALA A 216 -33.72 -10.25 -11.00
N GLY A 217 -33.58 -9.02 -10.52
CA GLY A 217 -32.72 -8.69 -9.38
C GLY A 217 -31.61 -7.68 -9.68
N SER A 218 -31.54 -7.16 -10.90
CA SER A 218 -30.64 -6.07 -11.35
C SER A 218 -31.46 -4.85 -11.78
N TRP A 219 -30.84 -3.69 -11.96
CA TRP A 219 -31.51 -2.57 -12.65
C TRP A 219 -31.39 -2.73 -14.16
N ALA A 220 -32.50 -2.58 -14.86
CA ALA A 220 -32.55 -2.40 -16.31
C ALA A 220 -33.31 -1.13 -16.65
N GLN A 221 -32.81 -0.38 -17.63
CA GLN A 221 -33.44 0.85 -18.12
C GLN A 221 -34.73 0.58 -18.91
N GLY A 222 -35.68 1.51 -18.90
CA GLY A 222 -36.93 1.41 -19.67
C GLY A 222 -36.80 1.76 -21.16
N THR A 223 -35.79 2.54 -21.55
CA THR A 223 -35.53 2.92 -22.97
C THR A 223 -34.08 2.66 -23.38
N THR A 224 -33.84 2.33 -24.64
CA THR A 224 -32.52 1.89 -25.15
C THR A 224 -31.69 3.04 -25.77
N ASP A 225 -31.94 4.28 -25.36
CA ASP A 225 -31.21 5.45 -25.86
C ASP A 225 -29.86 5.68 -25.15
N ALA A 226 -29.16 6.75 -25.54
CA ALA A 226 -27.84 7.09 -25.02
C ALA A 226 -27.85 7.88 -23.70
N ASN A 227 -29.03 8.26 -23.19
CA ASN A 227 -29.21 9.22 -22.10
C ASN A 227 -29.66 8.56 -20.80
N GLN A 228 -29.34 7.29 -20.61
CA GLN A 228 -29.74 6.53 -19.44
C GLN A 228 -28.75 6.73 -18.29
N PHE A 229 -29.27 6.75 -17.06
CA PHE A 229 -28.44 6.95 -15.89
C PHE A 229 -29.08 6.40 -14.60
N VAL A 230 -28.22 6.15 -13.63
CA VAL A 230 -28.60 5.94 -12.23
C VAL A 230 -27.68 6.77 -11.32
N GLU A 231 -28.27 7.45 -10.34
CA GLU A 231 -27.60 8.19 -9.29
C GLU A 231 -27.71 7.41 -7.98
N VAL A 232 -26.56 7.08 -7.40
CA VAL A 232 -26.45 6.16 -6.25
C VAL A 232 -25.71 6.83 -5.10
N GLU A 233 -26.23 6.63 -3.90
CA GLU A 233 -25.63 7.13 -2.66
C GLU A 233 -25.04 5.99 -1.84
N PHE A 234 -23.87 6.26 -1.27
CA PHE A 234 -23.14 5.41 -0.34
C PHE A 234 -23.25 5.95 1.08
N ALA A 235 -23.09 5.08 2.08
CA ALA A 235 -23.27 5.43 3.48
C ALA A 235 -22.27 6.49 3.96
N GLU A 236 -21.02 6.41 3.52
CA GLU A 236 -19.94 7.29 3.97
C GLU A 236 -19.30 8.08 2.83
N LYS A 237 -18.98 9.35 3.08
CA LYS A 237 -18.16 10.19 2.18
C LYS A 237 -16.69 9.78 2.30
N ILE A 238 -16.12 9.30 1.20
CA ILE A 238 -14.71 8.85 1.16
C ILE A 238 -13.96 9.43 -0.03
N PHE A 239 -12.64 9.49 0.04
CA PHE A 239 -11.78 9.69 -1.11
C PHE A 239 -11.79 8.41 -1.94
N ILE A 240 -12.65 8.37 -2.95
CA ILE A 240 -12.86 7.18 -3.79
C ILE A 240 -11.59 6.89 -4.59
N GLU A 241 -11.10 5.65 -4.46
CA GLU A 241 -9.91 5.15 -5.17
C GLU A 241 -10.27 4.09 -6.21
N LYS A 242 -11.34 3.31 -5.96
CA LYS A 242 -11.85 2.30 -6.88
C LYS A 242 -13.37 2.34 -6.94
N ILE A 243 -13.89 2.05 -8.12
CA ILE A 243 -15.32 1.88 -8.39
C ILE A 243 -15.46 0.53 -9.10
N HIS A 244 -16.34 -0.32 -8.61
CA HIS A 244 -16.67 -1.61 -9.20
C HIS A 244 -18.16 -1.61 -9.58
N ILE A 245 -18.46 -1.82 -10.85
CA ILE A 245 -19.82 -1.90 -11.39
C ILE A 245 -20.06 -3.34 -11.87
N TYR A 246 -21.04 -4.00 -11.28
CA TYR A 246 -21.36 -5.40 -11.56
C TYR A 246 -22.41 -5.44 -12.67
N GLU A 247 -21.95 -5.68 -13.91
CA GLU A 247 -22.82 -5.72 -15.10
C GLU A 247 -23.19 -7.18 -15.40
N THR A 248 -24.48 -7.49 -15.54
CA THR A 248 -24.99 -8.89 -15.62
C THR A 248 -25.66 -9.24 -16.94
N TYR A 249 -26.08 -8.25 -17.72
CA TYR A 249 -26.67 -8.45 -19.05
C TYR A 249 -26.27 -7.31 -19.99
N HIS A 250 -25.85 -7.67 -21.20
CA HIS A 250 -25.28 -6.76 -22.21
C HIS A 250 -24.24 -5.76 -21.64
N ALA A 251 -23.26 -6.28 -20.90
CA ALA A 251 -22.25 -5.49 -20.22
C ALA A 251 -21.40 -4.65 -21.19
N GLY A 252 -20.94 -3.48 -20.76
CA GLY A 252 -20.14 -2.57 -21.60
C GLY A 252 -20.75 -1.21 -21.87
N ALA A 253 -21.97 -0.96 -21.37
CA ALA A 253 -22.76 0.22 -21.69
C ALA A 253 -22.38 1.47 -20.87
N VAL A 254 -21.59 1.33 -19.81
CA VAL A 254 -21.14 2.49 -19.00
C VAL A 254 -20.33 3.47 -19.87
N LYS A 255 -20.86 4.67 -20.05
CA LYS A 255 -20.28 5.73 -20.88
C LYS A 255 -19.57 6.81 -20.07
N LYS A 256 -20.13 7.17 -18.93
CA LYS A 256 -19.62 8.25 -18.07
C LYS A 256 -19.92 7.98 -16.60
N ILE A 257 -18.97 8.31 -15.74
CA ILE A 257 -19.11 8.26 -14.28
C ILE A 257 -18.85 9.66 -13.74
N LEU A 258 -19.79 10.19 -12.96
CA LEU A 258 -19.68 11.49 -12.31
C LEU A 258 -19.70 11.32 -10.78
N ALA A 259 -18.93 12.14 -10.08
CA ALA A 259 -18.93 12.25 -8.62
C ALA A 259 -19.43 13.63 -8.21
N LYS A 260 -20.29 13.68 -7.19
CA LYS A 260 -20.82 14.94 -6.66
C LYS A 260 -19.78 15.61 -5.76
N ARG A 261 -19.41 16.86 -6.08
CA ARG A 261 -18.55 17.69 -5.24
C ARG A 261 -19.30 18.21 -4.01
N PRO A 262 -18.58 18.61 -2.95
CA PRO A 262 -19.21 19.23 -1.77
C PRO A 262 -20.00 20.50 -2.07
N ASN A 263 -19.61 21.27 -3.10
CA ASN A 263 -20.34 22.46 -3.56
C ASN A 263 -21.63 22.14 -4.34
N GLY A 264 -21.95 20.86 -4.53
CA GLY A 264 -23.14 20.41 -5.28
C GLY A 264 -22.93 20.29 -6.79
N GLU A 265 -21.74 20.53 -7.33
CA GLU A 265 -21.47 20.35 -8.76
C GLU A 265 -21.07 18.91 -9.10
N TRP A 266 -21.38 18.47 -10.33
CA TRP A 266 -20.95 17.16 -10.82
C TRP A 266 -19.54 17.25 -11.44
N CYS A 267 -18.65 16.34 -11.05
CA CYS A 267 -17.32 16.19 -11.61
C CYS A 267 -17.22 14.89 -12.40
N THR A 268 -16.80 14.93 -13.67
CA THR A 268 -16.48 13.71 -14.43
C THR A 268 -15.28 13.00 -13.82
N VAL A 269 -15.46 11.73 -13.48
CA VAL A 269 -14.41 10.86 -12.93
C VAL A 269 -13.82 9.99 -14.03
N TRP A 270 -14.68 9.49 -14.90
CA TRP A 270 -14.30 8.63 -16.02
C TRP A 270 -15.30 8.81 -17.16
N GLU A 271 -14.83 8.74 -18.40
CA GLU A 271 -15.64 8.82 -19.61
C GLU A 271 -14.96 8.05 -20.75
N THR A 272 -15.76 7.47 -21.64
CA THR A 272 -15.29 6.84 -22.88
C THR A 272 -16.00 7.41 -24.09
N GLU A 273 -15.31 7.47 -25.23
CA GLU A 273 -15.91 7.83 -26.52
C GLU A 273 -16.75 6.70 -27.11
N ARG A 274 -16.46 5.45 -26.74
CA ARG A 274 -17.12 4.26 -27.29
C ARG A 274 -17.51 3.30 -26.18
N VAL A 275 -18.78 2.90 -26.20
CA VAL A 275 -19.30 1.80 -25.37
C VAL A 275 -19.30 0.50 -26.18
N ILE A 276 -19.36 -0.63 -25.49
CA ILE A 276 -19.38 -1.95 -26.10
C ILE A 276 -20.60 -2.74 -25.58
N CYS A 277 -20.92 -3.84 -26.25
CA CYS A 277 -21.90 -4.81 -25.75
C CYS A 277 -21.23 -6.18 -25.67
N GLN A 278 -21.25 -6.79 -24.49
CA GLN A 278 -20.67 -8.10 -24.22
C GLN A 278 -21.73 -9.05 -23.68
N ASN A 279 -21.78 -10.25 -24.23
CA ASN A 279 -22.69 -11.32 -23.81
C ASN A 279 -22.09 -12.15 -22.66
N SER A 280 -21.64 -11.44 -21.61
CA SER A 280 -21.04 -12.02 -20.42
C SER A 280 -21.17 -11.05 -19.24
N SER A 281 -21.37 -11.55 -18.04
CA SER A 281 -21.31 -10.74 -16.81
C SER A 281 -19.87 -10.35 -16.50
N ARG A 282 -19.64 -9.15 -15.96
CA ARG A 282 -18.29 -8.69 -15.57
C ARG A 282 -18.34 -7.72 -14.40
N ILE A 283 -17.16 -7.49 -13.80
CA ILE A 283 -16.94 -6.37 -12.87
C ILE A 283 -16.20 -5.28 -13.64
N PHE A 284 -16.90 -4.25 -14.06
CA PHE A 284 -16.27 -3.09 -14.69
C PHE A 284 -15.63 -2.20 -13.62
N SER A 285 -14.32 -2.02 -13.74
CA SER A 285 -13.50 -1.32 -12.74
C SER A 285 -12.55 -0.32 -13.41
N PRO A 286 -13.05 0.84 -13.85
CA PRO A 286 -12.23 1.81 -14.57
C PRO A 286 -11.16 2.43 -13.68
N SER A 287 -9.99 2.69 -14.26
CA SER A 287 -8.94 3.51 -13.63
C SER A 287 -9.23 4.99 -13.85
N PHE A 288 -9.06 5.81 -12.82
CA PHE A 288 -9.23 7.27 -12.88
C PHE A 288 -8.25 7.98 -11.94
N GLN A 289 -8.07 9.28 -12.13
CA GLN A 289 -7.27 10.09 -11.22
C GLN A 289 -7.99 10.21 -9.88
N LYS A 290 -7.29 9.86 -8.79
CA LYS A 290 -7.81 9.92 -7.42
C LYS A 290 -8.49 11.26 -7.16
N LEU A 291 -9.72 11.21 -6.64
CA LEU A 291 -10.47 12.41 -6.30
C LEU A 291 -9.79 13.15 -5.15
N SER A 292 -9.66 14.47 -5.28
CA SER A 292 -9.13 15.35 -4.23
C SER A 292 -10.16 15.73 -3.17
N PHE A 293 -11.36 15.17 -3.24
CA PHE A 293 -12.49 15.45 -2.35
C PHE A 293 -13.20 14.15 -1.95
N GLN A 294 -13.82 14.16 -0.78
CA GLN A 294 -14.67 13.04 -0.36
C GLN A 294 -16.00 13.06 -1.11
N CYS A 295 -16.46 11.89 -1.51
CA CYS A 295 -17.69 11.70 -2.26
C CYS A 295 -18.43 10.46 -1.75
N ASN A 296 -19.76 10.55 -1.67
CA ASN A 296 -20.65 9.42 -1.46
C ASN A 296 -21.80 9.38 -2.47
N LEU A 297 -21.78 10.21 -3.51
CA LEU A 297 -22.85 10.29 -4.51
C LEU A 297 -22.25 10.21 -5.92
N LEU A 298 -22.55 9.12 -6.60
CA LEU A 298 -22.11 8.87 -7.97
C LEU A 298 -23.30 8.90 -8.93
N ARG A 299 -23.06 9.33 -10.16
CA ARG A 299 -23.96 9.12 -11.29
C ARG A 299 -23.26 8.26 -12.32
N ILE A 300 -23.90 7.14 -12.68
CA ILE A 300 -23.45 6.25 -13.74
C ILE A 300 -24.34 6.51 -14.95
N ASN A 301 -23.77 7.01 -16.03
CA ASN A 301 -24.44 7.16 -17.30
C ASN A 301 -24.14 5.94 -18.18
N VAL A 302 -25.19 5.36 -18.75
CA VAL A 302 -25.11 4.23 -19.66
C VAL A 302 -25.66 4.61 -21.04
N ASP A 303 -24.95 4.19 -22.08
CA ASP A 303 -25.37 4.37 -23.47
C ASP A 303 -25.77 3.01 -24.03
N CYS A 304 -27.08 2.84 -24.23
CA CYS A 304 -27.66 1.56 -24.55
C CYS A 304 -27.76 1.35 -26.07
N THR A 305 -27.41 2.35 -26.88
CA THR A 305 -27.60 2.33 -28.33
C THR A 305 -26.81 1.23 -29.03
N VAL A 306 -25.64 0.86 -28.49
CA VAL A 306 -24.81 -0.22 -29.03
C VAL A 306 -25.40 -1.60 -28.78
N SER A 307 -26.05 -1.80 -27.62
CA SER A 307 -26.76 -3.05 -27.35
C SER A 307 -28.09 -3.13 -28.13
N GLY A 308 -28.74 -1.98 -28.36
CA GLY A 308 -30.10 -1.92 -28.88
C GLY A 308 -31.13 -2.62 -27.99
N SER A 309 -30.79 -2.92 -26.73
CA SER A 309 -31.56 -3.75 -25.81
C SER A 309 -31.35 -3.29 -24.36
N TRP A 310 -31.89 -4.06 -23.40
CA TRP A 310 -31.70 -3.84 -21.97
C TRP A 310 -30.27 -4.14 -21.56
N VAL A 311 -29.72 -3.29 -20.69
CA VAL A 311 -28.43 -3.51 -20.04
C VAL A 311 -28.69 -3.62 -18.56
N GLU A 312 -27.97 -4.49 -17.86
CA GLU A 312 -28.24 -4.74 -16.46
C GLU A 312 -27.05 -4.41 -15.57
N ILE A 313 -27.31 -3.61 -14.53
CA ILE A 313 -26.39 -3.35 -13.43
C ILE A 313 -26.98 -3.95 -12.16
N ASP A 314 -26.30 -4.94 -11.60
CA ASP A 314 -26.72 -5.66 -10.40
C ASP A 314 -26.31 -4.92 -9.12
N ALA A 315 -25.09 -4.40 -9.06
CA ALA A 315 -24.59 -3.69 -7.89
C ALA A 315 -23.44 -2.74 -8.25
N ILE A 316 -23.19 -1.79 -7.34
CA ILE A 316 -22.02 -0.91 -7.42
C ILE A 316 -21.33 -0.88 -6.05
N LYS A 317 -20.01 -1.05 -6.05
CA LYS A 317 -19.15 -0.94 -4.87
C LYS A 317 -18.12 0.17 -5.07
N ILE A 318 -17.88 0.95 -4.02
CA ILE A 318 -16.73 1.85 -3.97
C ILE A 318 -15.76 1.40 -2.89
N SER A 319 -14.47 1.63 -3.16
CA SER A 319 -13.40 1.47 -2.20
C SER A 319 -12.54 2.72 -2.17
N GLY A 320 -12.07 3.10 -0.99
CA GLY A 320 -11.21 4.27 -0.85
C GLY A 320 -10.88 4.56 0.59
N THR A 321 -10.50 5.81 0.87
CA THR A 321 -10.03 6.21 2.20
C THR A 321 -10.90 7.28 2.84
N LYS A 322 -11.08 7.25 4.17
CA LYS A 322 -11.75 8.37 4.87
C LYS A 322 -10.90 9.64 4.83
N PHE A 323 -9.58 9.50 4.82
CA PHE A 323 -8.63 10.62 4.80
C PHE A 323 -7.80 10.67 3.52
N ASN A 324 -7.40 11.87 3.08
CA ASN A 324 -6.61 12.05 1.86
C ASN A 324 -5.11 11.90 2.16
N PHE A 325 -4.56 10.71 1.95
CA PHE A 325 -3.11 10.50 1.98
C PHE A 325 -2.62 10.22 0.55
N ALA A 326 -2.42 11.28 -0.24
CA ALA A 326 -1.69 11.15 -1.49
C ALA A 326 -0.21 10.91 -1.17
N ILE A 327 0.23 9.65 -1.19
CA ILE A 327 1.64 9.27 -1.02
C ILE A 327 2.21 8.94 -2.40
N PRO A 328 3.22 9.67 -2.89
CA PRO A 328 4.01 9.21 -4.03
C PRO A 328 4.73 7.91 -3.67
N PRO A 329 4.67 6.85 -4.50
CA PRO A 329 5.48 5.65 -4.26
C PRO A 329 6.97 6.02 -4.34
N ALA A 330 7.72 5.73 -3.28
CA ALA A 330 9.18 5.84 -3.31
C ALA A 330 9.76 4.64 -4.06
N PRO A 331 10.59 4.82 -5.11
CA PRO A 331 11.29 3.70 -5.74
C PRO A 331 12.25 3.05 -4.72
N ASP A 332 12.13 1.74 -4.54
CA ASP A 332 12.78 1.00 -3.45
C ASP A 332 14.32 0.92 -3.54
N ASP A 333 14.94 1.22 -4.69
CA ASP A 333 16.39 1.01 -4.87
C ASP A 333 17.24 2.20 -4.37
N ILE A 334 17.11 3.38 -4.99
CA ILE A 334 17.85 4.59 -4.59
C ILE A 334 17.55 5.04 -3.16
N THR A 335 16.33 4.78 -2.68
CA THR A 335 15.87 5.16 -1.34
C THR A 335 16.70 4.47 -0.26
N ASN A 336 17.02 3.18 -0.45
CA ASN A 336 17.80 2.41 0.51
C ASN A 336 19.29 2.79 0.49
N ASP A 337 19.81 3.20 -0.66
CA ASP A 337 21.17 3.73 -0.76
C ASP A 337 21.30 5.10 -0.09
N LEU A 338 20.33 6.00 -0.30
CA LEU A 338 20.29 7.29 0.38
C LEU A 338 20.05 7.14 1.89
N ALA A 339 19.32 6.10 2.34
CA ALA A 339 19.15 5.83 3.77
C ALA A 339 20.49 5.63 4.50
N LYS A 340 21.51 5.08 3.83
CA LYS A 340 22.86 4.88 4.39
C LYS A 340 23.60 6.20 4.65
N LEU A 341 23.16 7.30 4.00
CA LEU A 341 23.73 8.64 4.17
C LEU A 341 23.06 9.44 5.29
N VAL A 342 21.94 8.97 5.86
CA VAL A 342 21.25 9.66 6.95
C VAL A 342 22.15 9.76 8.17
N ASN A 343 22.45 10.98 8.61
CA ASN A 343 23.34 11.26 9.74
C ASN A 343 24.74 10.61 9.61
N SER A 344 25.19 10.39 8.37
CA SER A 344 26.52 9.84 8.06
C SER A 344 27.51 10.98 7.86
N SER A 345 28.77 10.74 8.22
CA SER A 345 29.88 11.65 7.90
C SER A 345 30.38 11.52 6.47
N MET A 346 29.97 10.46 5.76
CA MET A 346 30.39 10.21 4.38
C MET A 346 29.83 11.30 3.47
N TYR A 347 30.70 12.17 2.95
CA TYR A 347 30.36 13.33 2.10
C TYR A 347 29.48 14.41 2.76
N SER A 348 29.30 14.38 4.09
CA SER A 348 28.54 15.41 4.78
C SER A 348 29.24 16.76 4.68
N ASP A 349 28.51 17.77 4.25
CA ASP A 349 29.00 19.14 4.02
C ASP A 349 28.25 20.18 4.88
N ILE A 350 27.37 19.71 5.77
CA ILE A 350 26.58 20.54 6.70
C ILE A 350 26.29 19.78 7.99
N GLN A 351 26.26 20.52 9.11
CA GLN A 351 25.96 19.98 10.43
C GLN A 351 24.89 20.84 11.13
N PHE A 352 23.93 20.19 11.77
CA PHE A 352 22.96 20.82 12.66
C PHE A 352 23.29 20.55 14.13
N ASP A 353 23.04 21.54 14.98
CA ASP A 353 23.01 21.40 16.44
C ASP A 353 21.57 21.60 16.91
N VAL A 354 20.98 20.52 17.42
CA VAL A 354 19.61 20.46 17.92
C VAL A 354 19.68 20.17 19.40
N ASN A 355 19.52 21.20 20.23
CA ASN A 355 19.64 21.10 21.69
C ASN A 355 20.90 20.35 22.17
N GLY A 356 22.05 20.58 21.54
CA GLY A 356 23.33 19.93 21.87
C GLY A 356 23.58 18.61 21.15
N VAL A 357 22.58 18.05 20.46
CA VAL A 357 22.74 16.85 19.62
C VAL A 357 23.13 17.26 18.21
N LYS A 358 24.25 16.70 17.73
CA LYS A 358 24.80 17.00 16.42
C LYS A 358 24.23 16.06 15.36
N PHE A 359 23.77 16.61 14.25
CA PHE A 359 23.31 15.86 13.08
C PHE A 359 24.10 16.24 11.84
N LEU A 360 24.67 15.25 11.15
CA LEU A 360 25.36 15.42 9.88
C LEU A 360 24.38 15.24 8.71
N ALA A 361 24.56 16.02 7.65
CA ALA A 361 23.71 15.94 6.47
C ALA A 361 24.43 16.44 5.21
N HIS A 362 23.67 16.48 4.10
CA HIS A 362 24.16 16.83 2.77
C HIS A 362 23.32 17.98 2.20
N LYS A 363 23.93 19.13 1.92
CA LYS A 363 23.27 20.34 1.41
C LYS A 363 22.47 20.04 0.16
N ALA A 364 23.06 19.34 -0.81
CA ALA A 364 22.41 19.00 -2.07
C ALA A 364 21.08 18.24 -1.86
N ILE A 365 21.08 17.23 -0.98
CA ILE A 365 19.89 16.44 -0.69
C ILE A 365 18.83 17.30 0.03
N LEU A 366 19.25 18.05 1.06
CA LEU A 366 18.35 18.92 1.83
C LEU A 366 17.67 19.97 0.93
N CYS A 367 18.44 20.68 0.11
CA CYS A 367 17.97 21.77 -0.74
C CYS A 367 17.03 21.28 -1.86
N VAL A 368 17.28 20.08 -2.42
CA VAL A 368 16.40 19.50 -3.44
C VAL A 368 15.08 19.01 -2.83
N ARG A 369 15.10 18.52 -1.60
CA ARG A 369 13.96 17.85 -0.97
C ARG A 369 13.12 18.77 -0.09
N SER A 370 13.56 19.99 0.16
CA SER A 370 12.88 20.95 1.02
C SER A 370 13.24 22.39 0.66
N GLU A 371 12.23 23.17 0.32
CA GLU A 371 12.41 24.60 0.06
C GLU A 371 12.83 25.36 1.31
N TYR A 372 12.36 24.93 2.49
CA TYR A 372 12.79 25.47 3.77
C TYR A 372 14.30 25.29 3.98
N PHE A 373 14.81 24.06 3.82
CA PHE A 373 16.24 23.81 3.95
C PHE A 373 17.05 24.55 2.87
N ARG A 374 16.53 24.63 1.63
CA ARG A 374 17.14 25.43 0.55
C ARG A 374 17.30 26.89 0.96
N ALA A 375 16.23 27.52 1.43
CA ALA A 375 16.26 28.91 1.86
C ALA A 375 17.21 29.12 3.06
N MET A 376 17.18 28.23 4.04
CA MET A 376 18.05 28.30 5.22
C MET A 376 19.54 28.18 4.86
N VAL A 377 19.90 27.23 4.00
CA VAL A 377 21.30 27.05 3.56
C VAL A 377 21.78 28.28 2.79
N HIS A 378 20.97 28.80 1.87
CA HIS A 378 21.32 30.03 1.15
C HIS A 378 21.49 31.23 2.08
N PHE A 379 20.64 31.38 3.09
CA PHE A 379 20.73 32.47 4.07
C PHE A 379 22.03 32.40 4.87
N GLU A 380 22.37 31.23 5.41
CA GLU A 380 23.61 31.02 6.19
C GLU A 380 24.86 31.27 5.35
N GLU A 381 24.89 30.80 4.11
CA GLU A 381 26.03 31.03 3.21
C GLU A 381 26.21 32.52 2.85
N ASN A 382 25.11 33.27 2.73
CA ASN A 382 25.15 34.70 2.50
C ASN A 382 25.55 35.49 3.76
N ALA A 383 25.10 35.06 4.95
CA ALA A 383 25.49 35.64 6.24
C ALA A 383 27.00 35.48 6.49
N LEU A 384 27.56 34.31 6.18
CA LEU A 384 29.00 34.02 6.25
C LEU A 384 29.81 34.93 5.31
N LYS A 385 29.30 35.22 4.10
CA LYS A 385 29.94 36.14 3.15
C LYS A 385 29.89 37.61 3.58
N ALA A 386 28.88 37.99 4.39
CA ALA A 386 28.70 39.35 4.88
C ALA A 386 29.49 39.68 6.17
N GLY A 387 30.31 38.74 6.69
CA GLY A 387 31.18 38.98 7.85
C GLY A 387 30.44 39.07 9.20
N GLY A 388 29.16 38.71 9.26
CA GLY A 388 28.38 38.71 10.51
C GLY A 388 28.30 37.31 11.14
N GLN A 389 28.43 37.22 12.47
CA GLN A 389 28.04 36.01 13.20
C GLN A 389 26.52 35.84 13.09
N GLY A 390 26.07 34.97 12.18
CA GLY A 390 24.65 34.66 11.95
C GLY A 390 23.97 34.18 13.23
N THR A 391 23.18 35.06 13.84
CA THR A 391 22.39 34.76 15.06
C THR A 391 20.95 35.20 14.90
N THR A 392 20.32 34.87 13.77
CA THR A 392 18.86 34.96 13.63
C THR A 392 18.35 33.77 12.83
N GLN A 393 17.54 32.92 13.48
CA GLN A 393 16.88 31.78 12.88
C GLN A 393 15.92 32.28 11.79
N PRO A 394 16.02 31.84 10.52
CA PRO A 394 15.10 32.30 9.49
C PRO A 394 13.68 31.80 9.79
N THR A 395 12.72 32.72 9.84
CA THR A 395 11.28 32.41 9.79
C THR A 395 10.92 32.03 8.36
N ALA A 396 9.93 31.14 8.19
CA ALA A 396 9.43 30.76 6.87
C ALA A 396 9.14 32.01 6.03
N PRO A 397 9.58 32.08 4.76
CA PRO A 397 9.24 33.20 3.91
C PRO A 397 7.72 33.25 3.73
N PRO A 398 7.10 34.44 3.68
CA PRO A 398 5.67 34.55 3.42
C PRO A 398 5.32 33.84 2.10
N LEU A 399 4.19 33.13 2.09
CA LEU A 399 3.56 32.59 0.88
C LEU A 399 3.18 33.75 -0.04
N GLN A 400 4.12 34.32 -0.78
CA GLN A 400 3.85 35.27 -1.85
C GLN A 400 5.01 35.41 -2.84
N SER A 401 4.58 35.54 -4.10
CA SER A 401 5.30 35.63 -5.37
C SER A 401 5.97 34.34 -5.85
N GLU A 402 5.41 33.86 -6.97
CA GLU A 402 5.86 32.80 -7.85
C GLU A 402 7.37 32.55 -7.79
N ALA A 403 7.76 31.36 -7.33
CA ALA A 403 9.09 30.85 -7.62
C ALA A 403 9.22 30.75 -9.14
N VAL A 404 10.00 31.64 -9.74
CA VAL A 404 10.50 31.48 -11.11
C VAL A 404 11.36 30.22 -11.09
N TYR A 405 10.75 29.09 -11.46
CA TYR A 405 11.48 27.91 -11.87
C TYR A 405 12.53 28.34 -12.92
N PRO A 406 13.74 27.75 -12.95
CA PRO A 406 14.60 27.95 -14.11
C PRO A 406 13.76 27.62 -15.36
N PRO A 407 13.78 28.46 -16.41
CA PRO A 407 12.95 28.24 -17.58
C PRO A 407 13.11 26.80 -18.07
N LYS A 408 12.00 26.18 -18.50
CA LYS A 408 11.99 24.85 -19.16
C LYS A 408 13.03 24.70 -20.29
N GLN A 409 13.64 25.80 -20.74
CA GLN A 409 14.74 25.86 -21.70
C GLN A 409 16.05 25.21 -21.21
N LEU A 410 16.29 25.00 -19.92
CA LEU A 410 17.49 24.28 -19.45
C LEU A 410 17.43 22.75 -19.67
N TYR A 411 16.24 22.18 -19.88
CA TYR A 411 16.08 20.77 -20.26
C TYR A 411 16.36 20.51 -21.75
N ASN A 412 16.34 21.56 -22.58
CA ASN A 412 16.64 21.46 -24.01
C ASN A 412 18.13 21.64 -24.33
N ALA A 413 18.98 21.80 -23.31
CA ALA A 413 20.44 21.91 -23.45
C ALA A 413 21.18 20.63 -23.03
N LEU A 414 20.47 19.52 -22.79
CA LEU A 414 21.11 18.22 -22.70
C LEU A 414 21.46 17.75 -24.12
N PRO A 415 22.70 17.33 -24.39
CA PRO A 415 23.05 16.75 -25.69
C PRO A 415 22.10 15.59 -25.99
N SER A 416 21.68 15.44 -27.25
CA SER A 416 20.93 14.26 -27.66
C SER A 416 21.73 12.99 -27.30
N TYR A 417 21.05 11.88 -27.05
CA TYR A 417 21.68 10.60 -26.71
C TYR A 417 22.75 10.18 -27.74
N ASP A 418 22.60 10.61 -29.00
CA ASP A 418 23.57 10.41 -30.10
C ASP A 418 24.89 11.20 -29.94
N SER A 419 24.93 12.24 -29.11
CA SER A 419 26.11 13.06 -28.87
C SER A 419 27.07 12.45 -27.82
N LEU A 420 26.60 11.47 -27.04
CA LEU A 420 27.40 10.78 -26.01
C LEU A 420 28.21 9.60 -26.56
N THR A 421 27.93 9.14 -27.78
CA THR A 421 28.62 7.99 -28.40
C THR A 421 29.89 8.37 -29.15
N GLN A 422 30.16 9.67 -29.34
CA GLN A 422 31.41 10.17 -29.95
C GLN A 422 32.46 10.60 -28.93
N TYR A 423 32.19 10.51 -27.63
CA TYR A 423 33.22 10.74 -26.62
C TYR A 423 34.09 9.47 -26.48
N GLN A 424 35.18 9.40 -27.25
CA GLN A 424 36.30 8.53 -26.91
C GLN A 424 37.15 9.27 -25.85
N PRO A 425 37.15 8.85 -24.57
CA PRO A 425 38.12 9.37 -23.65
C PRO A 425 39.50 8.96 -24.17
N ALA A 426 40.40 9.93 -24.36
CA ALA A 426 41.81 9.62 -24.60
C ALA A 426 42.29 8.77 -23.41
N ILE A 427 42.56 7.48 -23.65
CA ILE A 427 43.13 6.58 -22.65
C ILE A 427 44.51 7.14 -22.31
N PRO A 428 44.76 7.61 -21.07
CA PRO A 428 46.11 7.96 -20.67
C PRO A 428 46.90 6.66 -20.60
N SER A 429 47.94 6.52 -21.42
CA SER A 429 48.90 5.43 -21.36
C SER A 429 49.78 5.58 -20.11
N GLY A 430 49.22 5.26 -18.95
CA GLY A 430 49.91 5.24 -17.67
C GLY A 430 49.12 4.46 -16.62
N PRO A 431 49.78 3.87 -15.60
CA PRO A 431 49.09 3.08 -14.59
C PRO A 431 48.11 3.94 -13.79
N VAL A 432 46.86 3.47 -13.69
CA VAL A 432 45.77 4.10 -12.92
C VAL A 432 46.14 4.11 -11.44
N PRO A 433 46.18 5.27 -10.75
CA PRO A 433 46.44 5.30 -9.31
C PRO A 433 45.25 4.76 -8.51
N GLY A 434 45.53 4.00 -7.44
CA GLY A 434 44.50 3.37 -6.61
C GLY A 434 43.65 4.36 -5.77
N PRO A 435 42.54 3.87 -5.16
CA PRO A 435 41.48 4.67 -4.53
C PRO A 435 41.90 5.51 -3.29
N ALA A 436 43.16 5.45 -2.87
CA ALA A 436 43.66 6.18 -1.71
C ALA A 436 44.06 7.65 -2.00
N GLN A 437 44.17 8.06 -3.27
CA GLN A 437 44.68 9.40 -3.63
C GLN A 437 43.62 10.51 -3.73
N TYR A 438 42.33 10.20 -3.69
CA TYR A 438 41.26 11.21 -3.74
C TYR A 438 40.87 11.82 -2.39
N HIS A 439 41.53 11.42 -1.29
CA HIS A 439 41.11 11.81 0.06
C HIS A 439 41.46 13.25 0.47
N ASN A 440 42.16 14.03 -0.36
CA ASN A 440 42.82 15.26 0.10
C ASN A 440 42.44 16.58 -0.61
N GLN A 441 41.31 16.70 -1.30
CA GLN A 441 40.87 18.01 -1.85
C GLN A 441 39.35 18.26 -1.89
N LEU A 442 38.63 17.99 -0.80
CA LEU A 442 37.35 18.70 -0.54
C LEU A 442 37.66 19.90 0.36
N PRO A 443 37.17 21.12 0.05
CA PRO A 443 37.45 22.28 0.87
C PRO A 443 36.80 22.11 2.25
N THR A 444 37.59 21.69 3.24
CA THR A 444 37.27 21.78 4.67
C THR A 444 37.31 23.24 5.11
N GLN A 445 36.32 24.03 4.72
CA GLN A 445 35.90 25.11 5.60
C GLN A 445 35.00 24.46 6.65
N ALA A 446 35.51 24.31 7.86
CA ALA A 446 34.74 23.88 9.02
C ALA A 446 33.66 24.94 9.29
N GLN A 447 32.52 24.84 8.61
CA GLN A 447 31.35 25.68 8.86
C GLN A 447 30.82 25.33 10.25
N SER A 448 30.52 26.37 11.05
CA SER A 448 29.93 26.19 12.37
C SER A 448 28.56 25.50 12.24
N PRO A 449 28.19 24.60 13.16
CA PRO A 449 26.91 23.91 13.10
C PRO A 449 25.73 24.89 13.14
N ILE A 450 24.73 24.68 12.28
CA ILE A 450 23.49 25.48 12.26
C ILE A 450 22.63 25.09 13.45
N LYS A 451 22.29 26.06 14.30
CA LYS A 451 21.51 25.82 15.51
C LYS A 451 20.01 25.84 15.24
N LEU A 452 19.32 24.73 15.51
CA LEU A 452 17.86 24.64 15.47
C LEU A 452 17.31 24.72 16.90
N LYS A 453 16.74 25.88 17.24
CA LYS A 453 16.02 26.12 18.50
C LYS A 453 14.60 25.57 18.43
N ASP A 454 14.10 25.14 19.58
CA ASP A 454 12.73 24.65 19.78
C ASP A 454 12.37 23.44 18.92
N VAL A 455 13.38 22.62 18.61
CA VAL A 455 13.23 21.36 17.91
C VAL A 455 13.76 20.25 18.80
N GLU A 456 12.95 19.21 18.99
CA GLU A 456 13.37 18.02 19.73
C GLU A 456 14.28 17.15 18.84
N PRO A 457 15.44 16.66 19.34
CA PRO A 457 16.36 15.84 18.55
C PRO A 457 15.71 14.60 17.93
N GLY A 458 14.83 13.92 18.67
CA GLY A 458 14.10 12.75 18.17
C GLY A 458 13.18 13.08 17.00
N VAL A 459 12.51 14.23 17.06
CA VAL A 459 11.60 14.71 15.99
C VAL A 459 12.41 15.13 14.76
N PHE A 460 13.54 15.83 14.96
CA PHE A 460 14.43 16.20 13.86
C PHE A 460 15.04 14.99 13.16
N ALA A 461 15.39 13.94 13.91
CA ALA A 461 15.88 12.70 13.33
C ALA A 461 14.86 12.05 12.38
N VAL A 462 13.56 12.16 12.68
CA VAL A 462 12.48 11.68 11.80
C VAL A 462 12.38 12.54 10.54
N VAL A 463 12.43 13.86 10.67
CA VAL A 463 12.45 14.78 9.52
C VAL A 463 13.64 14.49 8.62
N LEU A 464 14.84 14.36 9.20
CA LEU A 464 16.06 14.09 8.46
C LEU A 464 15.97 12.73 7.76
N HIS A 465 15.46 11.70 8.43
CA HIS A 465 15.23 10.41 7.79
C HIS A 465 14.26 10.53 6.60
N TYR A 466 13.16 11.27 6.74
CA TYR A 466 12.20 11.49 5.67
C TYR A 466 12.83 12.19 4.45
N VAL A 467 13.72 13.17 4.66
CA VAL A 467 14.38 13.88 3.56
C VAL A 467 15.09 12.90 2.61
N TYR A 468 15.77 11.89 3.15
CA TYR A 468 16.56 10.93 2.37
C TYR A 468 15.72 9.77 1.84
N THR A 469 14.70 9.35 2.60
CA THR A 469 14.01 8.08 2.35
C THR A 469 12.57 8.24 1.89
N HIS A 470 12.01 9.45 2.00
CA HIS A 470 10.59 9.72 1.85
C HIS A 470 9.69 8.83 2.75
N ARG A 471 10.23 8.35 3.89
CA ARG A 471 9.54 7.47 4.85
C ARG A 471 9.70 7.99 6.28
N ILE A 472 8.67 7.78 7.10
CA ILE A 472 8.81 7.78 8.55
C ILE A 472 9.25 6.38 8.97
N ARG A 473 10.21 6.27 9.89
CA ARG A 473 10.67 4.96 10.38
C ARG A 473 9.51 4.22 11.07
N PRO A 474 9.33 2.91 10.81
CA PRO A 474 8.28 2.13 11.45
C PRO A 474 8.33 2.16 12.99
N GLN A 475 9.53 2.32 13.58
CA GLN A 475 9.72 2.38 15.03
C GLN A 475 9.39 3.75 15.64
N CYS A 476 8.89 4.71 14.85
CA CYS A 476 8.47 6.00 15.37
C CYS A 476 7.23 5.84 16.27
N SER A 477 7.35 6.26 17.53
CA SER A 477 6.24 6.19 18.48
C SER A 477 5.05 7.05 18.01
N PRO A 478 3.80 6.57 18.14
CA PRO A 478 2.61 7.35 17.78
C PRO A 478 2.52 8.68 18.52
N HIS A 479 3.03 8.73 19.76
CA HIS A 479 3.09 9.95 20.57
C HIS A 479 4.03 11.04 20.02
N VAL A 480 4.96 10.68 19.12
CA VAL A 480 5.92 11.59 18.47
C VAL A 480 5.34 12.16 17.18
N LEU A 481 4.37 11.49 16.56
CA LEU A 481 3.79 11.90 15.27
C LEU A 481 3.16 13.30 15.27
N PRO A 482 2.44 13.77 16.32
CA PRO A 482 1.97 15.16 16.38
C PRO A 482 3.10 16.19 16.37
N HIS A 483 4.25 15.86 16.97
CA HIS A 483 5.43 16.74 16.96
C HIS A 483 6.10 16.74 15.59
N VAL A 484 6.19 15.57 14.94
CA VAL A 484 6.70 15.43 13.57
C VAL A 484 5.83 16.21 12.59
N TRP A 485 4.51 16.11 12.70
CA TRP A 485 3.58 16.82 11.83
C TRP A 485 3.74 18.34 11.96
N ARG A 486 3.84 18.87 13.18
CA ARG A 486 4.04 20.31 13.40
C ARG A 486 5.39 20.81 12.89
N LEU A 487 6.45 20.01 13.05
CA LEU A 487 7.76 20.35 12.51
C LEU A 487 7.75 20.29 10.97
N ALA A 488 7.05 19.30 10.40
CA ALA A 488 6.84 19.19 8.96
C ALA A 488 6.05 20.37 8.41
N ASP A 489 5.04 20.86 9.13
CA ASP A 489 4.30 22.06 8.77
C ASP A 489 5.18 23.31 8.78
N ARG A 490 5.98 23.50 9.84
CA ARG A 490 6.98 24.58 9.93
C ARG A 490 8.01 24.52 8.79
N PHE A 491 8.36 23.33 8.31
CA PHE A 491 9.33 23.12 7.23
C PHE A 491 8.69 22.98 5.84
N SER A 492 7.37 23.21 5.72
CA SER A 492 6.61 23.09 4.46
C SER A 492 6.78 21.71 3.79
N MET A 493 6.68 20.64 4.58
CA MET A 493 6.85 19.25 4.14
C MET A 493 5.52 18.50 4.12
N ASP A 494 4.66 18.79 3.13
CA ASP A 494 3.30 18.21 3.07
C ASP A 494 3.28 16.68 2.94
N GLY A 495 4.26 16.09 2.23
CA GLY A 495 4.39 14.64 2.18
C GLY A 495 4.68 14.00 3.55
N LEU A 496 5.48 14.67 4.40
CA LEU A 496 5.74 14.20 5.75
C LEU A 496 4.53 14.39 6.67
N LYS A 497 3.78 15.49 6.49
CA LYS A 497 2.49 15.69 7.16
C LYS A 497 1.53 14.53 6.85
N ALA A 498 1.37 14.19 5.57
CA ALA A 498 0.49 13.09 5.14
C ALA A 498 0.93 11.73 5.74
N LEU A 499 2.23 11.42 5.71
CA LEU A 499 2.76 10.19 6.30
C LEU A 499 2.56 10.13 7.82
N ALA A 500 2.71 11.25 8.53
CA ALA A 500 2.52 11.29 9.98
C ALA A 500 1.07 11.00 10.38
N VAL A 501 0.10 11.54 9.62
CA VAL A 501 -1.32 11.25 9.86
C VAL A 501 -1.65 9.80 9.50
N LEU A 502 -1.16 9.28 8.36
CA LEU A 502 -1.39 7.88 7.98
C LEU A 502 -0.82 6.91 9.03
N GLN A 503 0.41 7.12 9.45
CA GLN A 503 1.04 6.27 10.47
C GLN A 503 0.30 6.38 11.81
N LEU A 504 -0.25 7.56 12.14
CA LEU A 504 -1.09 7.71 13.32
C LEU A 504 -2.37 6.88 13.19
N SER A 505 -3.05 6.95 12.05
CA SER A 505 -4.32 6.21 11.81
C SER A 505 -4.21 4.70 11.94
N THR A 506 -3.00 4.15 11.76
CA THR A 506 -2.72 2.71 11.83
C THR A 506 -2.08 2.29 13.17
N SER A 507 -1.83 3.22 14.08
CA SER A 507 -1.13 2.96 15.35
C SER A 507 -1.85 3.47 16.60
N LEU A 508 -3.07 3.98 16.44
CA LEU A 508 -3.94 4.33 17.56
C LEU A 508 -4.45 3.08 18.29
N THR A 509 -4.50 3.19 19.61
CA THR A 509 -5.06 2.19 20.53
C THR A 509 -5.89 2.89 21.61
N THR A 510 -6.74 2.14 22.31
CA THR A 510 -7.51 2.66 23.46
C THR A 510 -6.60 3.19 24.56
N ASP A 511 -5.38 2.65 24.71
CA ASP A 511 -4.38 3.11 25.65
C ASP A 511 -3.78 4.48 25.30
N ASN A 512 -3.60 4.79 24.01
CA ASN A 512 -2.82 5.94 23.56
C ASN A 512 -3.65 7.10 22.97
N VAL A 513 -4.88 6.83 22.53
CA VAL A 513 -5.66 7.77 21.70
C VAL A 513 -5.97 9.09 22.42
N ILE A 514 -6.30 9.05 23.70
CA ILE A 514 -6.66 10.24 24.48
C ILE A 514 -5.45 11.15 24.65
N ASP A 515 -4.31 10.59 25.04
CA ASP A 515 -3.09 11.36 25.25
C ASP A 515 -2.61 12.00 23.95
N ILE A 516 -2.73 11.27 22.83
CA ILE A 516 -2.38 11.80 21.51
C ILE A 516 -3.36 12.88 21.08
N TYR A 517 -4.67 12.66 21.24
CA TYR A 517 -5.69 13.66 20.95
C TYR A 517 -5.45 14.97 21.71
N LEU A 518 -5.17 14.89 23.01
CA LEU A 518 -4.83 16.06 23.83
C LEU A 518 -3.56 16.77 23.34
N LYS A 519 -2.53 16.02 22.94
CA LYS A 519 -1.32 16.59 22.33
C LYS A 519 -1.62 17.32 21.01
N VAL A 520 -2.55 16.81 20.21
CA VAL A 520 -2.95 17.43 18.94
C VAL A 520 -3.71 18.73 19.19
N ILE A 521 -4.69 18.74 20.10
CA ILE A 521 -5.55 19.92 20.30
C ILE A 521 -4.91 21.04 21.12
N HIS A 522 -3.96 20.73 22.00
CA HIS A 522 -3.28 21.73 22.83
C HIS A 522 -2.02 22.32 22.18
N ALA A 523 -1.57 21.76 21.05
CA ALA A 523 -0.41 22.25 20.33
C ALA A 523 -0.84 23.08 19.12
N LEU A 524 -0.13 24.18 18.87
CA LEU A 524 -0.30 25.00 17.67
C LEU A 524 0.83 24.71 16.65
N PRO A 525 0.54 24.64 15.35
CA PRO A 525 -0.80 24.60 14.75
C PRO A 525 -1.52 23.26 15.03
N VAL A 526 -2.85 23.32 15.16
CA VAL A 526 -3.69 22.12 15.32
C VAL A 526 -3.83 21.43 13.98
N SER A 527 -3.64 20.11 13.96
CA SER A 527 -3.88 19.29 12.77
C SER A 527 -5.30 18.74 12.80
N ASP A 528 -6.20 19.29 11.98
CA ASP A 528 -7.57 18.77 11.85
C ASP A 528 -7.56 17.31 11.42
N ASN A 529 -6.70 16.93 10.46
CA ASN A 529 -6.59 15.53 10.03
C ASN A 529 -6.17 14.58 11.16
N MET A 530 -5.20 14.95 12.01
CA MET A 530 -4.82 14.10 13.15
C MET A 530 -5.90 14.04 14.22
N LYS A 531 -6.57 15.17 14.45
CA LYS A 531 -7.67 15.28 15.38
C LYS A 531 -8.83 14.39 14.94
N ASP A 532 -9.24 14.47 13.68
CA ASP A 532 -10.32 13.68 13.09
C ASP A 532 -10.02 12.18 13.13
N VAL A 533 -8.77 11.80 12.86
CA VAL A 533 -8.30 10.40 13.00
C VAL A 533 -8.47 9.90 14.45
N CYS A 534 -8.12 10.71 15.45
CA CYS A 534 -8.29 10.34 16.85
C CYS A 534 -9.78 10.29 17.24
N GLU A 535 -10.58 11.26 16.80
CA GLU A 535 -12.02 11.33 17.08
C GLU A 535 -12.76 10.13 16.49
N LEU A 536 -12.46 9.77 15.25
CA LEU A 536 -13.02 8.60 14.59
C LEU A 536 -12.65 7.29 15.31
N PHE A 537 -11.39 7.15 15.74
CA PHE A 537 -10.98 6.01 16.56
C PHE A 537 -11.80 5.94 17.85
N MET A 538 -11.93 7.05 18.56
CA MET A 538 -12.69 7.10 19.82
C MET A 538 -14.18 6.80 19.61
N GLN A 539 -14.79 7.24 18.50
CA GLN A 539 -16.17 6.91 18.12
C GLN A 539 -16.34 5.40 17.93
N ASN A 540 -15.45 4.77 17.16
CA ASN A 540 -15.52 3.33 16.86
C ASN A 540 -15.22 2.43 18.07
N HIS A 541 -14.48 2.94 19.07
CA HIS A 541 -14.09 2.21 20.27
C HIS A 541 -14.69 2.79 21.56
N MET A 542 -15.81 3.53 21.46
CA MET A 542 -16.36 4.32 22.57
C MET A 542 -16.52 3.52 23.87
N ALA A 543 -17.07 2.30 23.79
CA ALA A 543 -17.35 1.46 24.96
C ALA A 543 -16.09 1.09 25.77
N GLU A 544 -14.95 0.93 25.09
CA GLU A 544 -13.66 0.64 25.70
C GLU A 544 -12.99 1.93 26.20
N VAL A 545 -13.01 2.99 25.38
CA VAL A 545 -12.40 4.28 25.68
C VAL A 545 -12.99 4.89 26.96
N VAL A 546 -14.32 4.89 27.12
CA VAL A 546 -14.96 5.48 28.32
C VAL A 546 -14.66 4.73 29.62
N ARG A 547 -14.30 3.44 29.52
CA ARG A 547 -13.89 2.60 30.65
C ARG A 547 -12.39 2.69 30.95
N HIS A 548 -11.62 3.25 30.02
CA HIS A 548 -10.18 3.30 30.14
C HIS A 548 -9.73 4.33 31.18
N ARG A 549 -8.65 4.00 31.91
CA ARG A 549 -8.16 4.82 33.04
C ARG A 549 -7.84 6.26 32.64
N THR A 550 -7.28 6.47 31.43
CA THR A 550 -6.90 7.81 30.96
C THR A 550 -8.14 8.67 30.75
N PHE A 551 -9.24 8.11 30.23
CA PHE A 551 -10.51 8.82 30.09
C PHE A 551 -11.11 9.21 31.44
N MET A 552 -11.15 8.26 32.39
CA MET A 552 -11.70 8.49 33.73
C MET A 552 -10.91 9.52 34.55
N SER A 553 -9.63 9.71 34.22
CA SER A 553 -8.75 10.69 34.88
C SER A 553 -8.92 12.13 34.36
N LEU A 554 -9.66 12.33 33.26
CA LEU A 554 -9.88 13.65 32.68
C LEU A 554 -10.78 14.52 33.57
N ASN A 555 -10.64 15.84 33.43
CA ASN A 555 -11.54 16.77 34.10
C ASN A 555 -12.97 16.68 33.52
N LYS A 556 -13.97 17.10 34.30
CA LYS A 556 -15.39 17.02 33.91
C LYS A 556 -15.71 17.71 32.57
N GLN A 557 -15.00 18.78 32.23
CA GLN A 557 -15.22 19.54 31.01
C GLN A 557 -14.74 18.76 29.77
N LEU A 558 -13.54 18.17 29.82
CA LEU A 558 -12.99 17.33 28.76
C LEU A 558 -13.79 16.05 28.57
N ILE A 559 -14.26 15.42 29.66
CA ILE A 559 -15.15 14.26 29.58
C ILE A 559 -16.43 14.64 28.82
N ALA A 560 -17.07 15.76 29.18
CA ALA A 560 -18.29 16.21 28.50
C ALA A 560 -18.04 16.51 27.01
N GLU A 561 -16.90 17.11 26.67
CA GLU A 561 -16.52 17.38 25.29
C GLU A 561 -16.28 16.11 24.47
N LEU A 562 -15.41 15.21 24.95
CA LEU A 562 -15.11 13.95 24.26
C LEU A 562 -16.33 13.06 24.14
N THR A 563 -17.18 13.01 25.16
CA THR A 563 -18.43 12.22 25.12
C THR A 563 -19.37 12.74 24.04
N ARG A 564 -19.51 14.06 23.87
CA ARG A 564 -20.30 14.63 22.76
C ARG A 564 -19.72 14.22 21.40
N LYS A 565 -18.40 14.31 21.24
CA LYS A 565 -17.71 13.94 19.99
C LYS A 565 -17.84 12.45 19.65
N MET A 566 -17.82 11.57 20.64
CA MET A 566 -17.98 10.13 20.44
C MET A 566 -19.41 9.72 20.07
N VAL A 567 -20.43 10.48 20.51
CA VAL A 567 -21.85 10.17 20.24
C VAL A 567 -22.30 10.72 18.88
N GLY A 568 -21.46 11.48 18.16
CA GLY A 568 -21.74 11.97 16.81
C GLY A 568 -22.89 12.98 16.73
N LYS A 569 -23.13 13.76 17.79
CA LYS A 569 -24.18 14.80 17.87
C LYS A 569 -23.64 16.22 17.86
#